data_AF-A0A533V2F6-F1
#
_entry.id   AF-A0A533V2F6-F1
#
_cell.length_a   1.000
_cell.length_b   1.000
_cell.length_c   1.000
_cell.angle_alpha   90.00
_cell.angle_beta   90.00
_cell.angle_gamma   90.00
#
_symmetry.space_group_name_H-M   'P 1'
#
loop_
_entity.id
_entity.type
_entity.pdbx_description
1 polymer ?
#
loop_
_entity_poly.entity_id
_entity_poly.type
_entity_poly.pdbx_seq_one_letter_code
_entity_poly.pdbx_strand_id
1 'polypeptide(L)'
;MDKSYKNIHIISVFMISIILMLVLNISNKSFGEEQEVLDIPQAKSVYDTETMHLPKSVGFFIILIANEAHEEWPKEKHKHITDHNPDYVPTHVVIPKGAAVLFLNADAPWDTPHPHTINVKDSSGDVIYTTGKMNYSDASELKILPVGNYSIVDTIYDWMKGSISVTDERSSGNEVVGGFYSPTHQVSNNLDNDGIMHPGCLGYYESKFPKSGFNILSKYNFTYNTCSYCKGKYWPDNKTGNHTLIIFGTNQPLSEAIVKLQKFVKDNVYI
;
A
#
# COMPACT_ATOMS: atom_id res chain seq x y z
N MET A 1 -6.34 -10.91 -89.24
CA MET A 1 -5.28 -10.99 -88.22
C MET A 1 -5.68 -10.03 -87.13
N ASP A 2 -6.36 -10.53 -86.10
CA ASP A 2 -6.98 -9.70 -85.07
C ASP A 2 -7.11 -10.52 -83.79
N LYS A 3 -6.30 -10.21 -82.77
CA LYS A 3 -6.39 -10.72 -81.39
C LYS A 3 -5.23 -10.13 -80.55
N SER A 4 -5.37 -8.89 -80.10
CA SER A 4 -4.49 -8.37 -79.03
C SER A 4 -5.10 -7.20 -78.25
N TYR A 5 -6.35 -7.29 -77.80
CA TYR A 5 -6.96 -6.25 -76.94
C TYR A 5 -7.87 -6.75 -75.81
N LYS A 6 -7.71 -8.00 -75.35
CA LYS A 6 -8.53 -8.53 -74.24
C LYS A 6 -7.85 -8.69 -72.88
N ASN A 7 -6.53 -8.51 -72.77
CA ASN A 7 -5.80 -8.73 -71.51
C ASN A 7 -5.39 -7.46 -70.76
N ILE A 8 -5.63 -6.26 -71.28
CA ILE A 8 -5.22 -5.00 -70.63
C ILE A 8 -6.30 -4.47 -69.65
N HIS A 9 -7.58 -4.85 -69.82
CA HIS A 9 -8.64 -4.37 -68.93
C HIS A 9 -8.79 -5.14 -67.60
N ILE A 10 -8.22 -6.35 -67.48
CA ILE A 10 -8.38 -7.16 -66.25
C ILE A 10 -7.34 -6.79 -65.18
N ILE A 11 -6.15 -6.33 -65.59
CA ILE A 11 -5.06 -5.96 -64.65
C ILE A 11 -5.34 -4.60 -63.98
N SER A 12 -6.08 -3.70 -64.65
CA SER A 12 -6.40 -2.37 -64.13
C SER A 12 -7.40 -2.37 -62.98
N VAL A 13 -8.31 -3.35 -62.90
CA VAL A 13 -9.35 -3.38 -61.85
C VAL A 13 -8.86 -4.05 -60.57
N PHE A 14 -7.93 -5.02 -60.68
CA PHE A 14 -7.36 -5.70 -59.51
C PHE A 14 -6.40 -4.81 -58.71
N MET A 15 -5.61 -3.95 -59.37
CA MET A 15 -4.69 -3.04 -58.67
C MET A 15 -5.42 -1.93 -57.90
N ILE A 16 -6.57 -1.46 -58.40
CA ILE A 16 -7.38 -0.44 -57.71
C ILE A 16 -8.06 -1.03 -56.46
N SER A 17 -8.48 -2.31 -56.50
CA SER A 17 -9.08 -3.01 -55.35
C SER A 17 -8.09 -3.25 -54.20
N ILE A 18 -6.84 -3.56 -54.51
CA ILE A 18 -5.78 -3.77 -53.50
C ILE A 18 -5.37 -2.45 -52.84
N ILE A 19 -5.31 -1.35 -53.61
CA ILE A 19 -5.03 -0.02 -53.06
C ILE A 19 -6.19 0.47 -52.18
N LEU A 20 -7.45 0.16 -52.53
CA LEU A 20 -8.60 0.54 -51.70
C LEU A 20 -8.66 -0.25 -50.38
N MET A 21 -8.26 -1.52 -50.35
CA MET A 21 -8.11 -2.28 -49.10
C MET A 21 -6.95 -1.77 -48.22
N LEU A 22 -5.85 -1.29 -48.82
CA LEU A 22 -4.75 -0.68 -48.08
C LEU A 22 -5.13 0.69 -47.48
N VAL A 23 -5.98 1.47 -48.16
CA VAL A 23 -6.45 2.78 -47.67
C VAL A 23 -7.56 2.64 -46.62
N LEU A 24 -8.41 1.61 -46.70
CA LEU A 24 -9.46 1.36 -45.70
C LEU A 24 -8.96 0.66 -44.42
N ASN A 25 -7.75 0.08 -44.43
CA ASN A 25 -7.13 -0.48 -43.22
C ASN A 25 -6.28 0.55 -42.44
N ILE A 26 -6.23 1.80 -42.91
CA ILE A 26 -5.74 2.94 -42.13
C ILE A 26 -6.95 3.52 -41.36
N SER A 27 -7.60 2.65 -40.58
CA SER A 27 -8.56 3.07 -39.57
C SER A 27 -7.76 3.45 -38.33
N ASN A 28 -7.67 4.76 -38.09
CA ASN A 28 -7.48 5.39 -36.78
C ASN A 28 -6.60 4.65 -35.75
N LYS A 29 -5.32 4.47 -36.04
CA LYS A 29 -4.33 4.53 -34.95
C LYS A 29 -4.08 5.99 -34.64
N SER A 30 -5.01 6.57 -33.89
CA SER A 30 -4.68 7.65 -32.98
C SER A 30 -3.52 7.13 -32.12
N PHE A 31 -2.34 7.71 -32.26
CA PHE A 31 -1.32 7.69 -31.21
C PHE A 31 -1.87 8.54 -30.05
N GLY A 32 -2.92 8.04 -29.40
CA GLY A 32 -3.08 8.31 -27.98
C GLY A 32 -2.11 7.36 -27.32
N GLU A 33 -1.15 7.88 -26.57
CA GLU A 33 -0.69 7.13 -25.41
C GLU A 33 -1.96 6.73 -24.65
N GLU A 34 -2.34 5.46 -24.72
CA GLU A 34 -3.15 4.85 -23.67
C GLU A 34 -2.24 4.98 -22.44
N GLN A 35 -2.35 6.11 -21.76
CA GLN A 35 -1.80 6.27 -20.44
C GLN A 35 -2.58 5.26 -19.61
N GLU A 36 -1.97 4.09 -19.45
CA GLU A 36 -2.48 3.02 -18.60
C GLU A 36 -2.86 3.69 -17.29
N VAL A 37 -4.17 3.76 -17.02
CA VAL A 37 -4.65 4.29 -15.76
C VAL A 37 -4.18 3.28 -14.74
N LEU A 38 -3.05 3.56 -14.09
CA LEU A 38 -2.58 2.75 -12.99
C LEU A 38 -3.73 2.68 -11.98
N ASP A 39 -4.14 1.47 -11.64
CA ASP A 39 -5.06 1.25 -10.54
C ASP A 39 -4.27 1.12 -9.23
N ILE A 40 -4.93 1.39 -8.11
CA ILE A 40 -4.34 1.10 -6.80
C ILE A 40 -4.04 -0.40 -6.73
N PRO A 41 -2.81 -0.80 -6.37
CA PRO A 41 -2.38 -2.20 -6.46
C PRO A 41 -3.17 -3.11 -5.52
N GLN A 42 -3.34 -4.36 -5.94
CA GLN A 42 -4.01 -5.38 -5.15
C GLN A 42 -3.15 -5.79 -3.94
N ALA A 43 -3.78 -6.02 -2.78
CA ALA A 43 -3.13 -6.38 -1.52
C ALA A 43 -2.12 -7.52 -1.67
N LYS A 44 -2.44 -8.55 -2.46
CA LYS A 44 -1.50 -9.66 -2.71
C LYS A 44 -0.23 -9.18 -3.39
N SER A 45 -0.36 -8.34 -4.43
CA SER A 45 0.80 -7.79 -5.13
C SER A 45 1.65 -6.96 -4.17
N VAL A 46 1.02 -6.13 -3.33
CA VAL A 46 1.73 -5.32 -2.33
C VAL A 46 2.47 -6.20 -1.31
N TYR A 47 1.85 -7.29 -0.87
CA TYR A 47 2.48 -8.25 0.02
C TYR A 47 3.70 -8.90 -0.67
N ASP A 48 3.51 -9.44 -1.87
CA ASP A 48 4.56 -10.17 -2.60
C ASP A 48 5.75 -9.28 -2.97
N THR A 49 5.52 -8.02 -3.36
CA THR A 49 6.55 -7.09 -3.87
C THR A 49 7.03 -6.07 -2.84
N GLU A 50 6.37 -6.00 -1.68
CA GLU A 50 6.57 -4.98 -0.65
C GLU A 50 6.49 -3.54 -1.17
N THR A 51 5.79 -3.36 -2.29
CA THR A 51 5.78 -2.10 -3.04
C THR A 51 4.37 -1.69 -3.44
N MET A 52 4.02 -0.42 -3.25
CA MET A 52 2.83 0.20 -3.86
C MET A 52 3.22 1.29 -4.87
N HIS A 53 2.83 1.10 -6.14
CA HIS A 53 2.85 2.17 -7.14
C HIS A 53 1.48 2.84 -7.18
N LEU A 54 1.41 4.10 -6.76
CA LEU A 54 0.15 4.80 -6.62
C LEU A 54 -0.18 5.65 -7.85
N PRO A 55 -1.45 5.68 -8.28
CA PRO A 55 -1.85 6.48 -9.42
C PRO A 55 -2.09 7.94 -9.11
N LYS A 56 -2.30 8.74 -10.15
CA LYS A 56 -2.56 10.19 -10.07
C LYS A 56 -3.83 10.55 -9.29
N SER A 57 -4.76 9.61 -9.07
CA SER A 57 -5.94 9.84 -8.24
C SER A 57 -5.59 10.05 -6.76
N VAL A 58 -4.43 9.54 -6.31
CA VAL A 58 -4.00 9.62 -4.92
C VAL A 58 -3.48 11.01 -4.58
N GLY A 59 -4.16 11.66 -3.64
CA GLY A 59 -3.72 12.93 -3.05
C GLY A 59 -2.97 12.73 -1.73
N PHE A 60 -3.28 11.64 -1.01
CA PHE A 60 -2.72 11.36 0.31
C PHE A 60 -2.41 9.88 0.47
N PHE A 61 -1.23 9.56 0.98
CA PHE A 61 -0.85 8.20 1.32
C PHE A 61 -0.48 8.05 2.79
N ILE A 62 -1.02 7.02 3.42
CA ILE A 62 -0.79 6.69 4.83
C ILE A 62 0.12 5.47 4.89
N ILE A 63 1.34 5.66 5.39
CA ILE A 63 2.28 4.59 5.68
C ILE A 63 1.98 4.10 7.09
N LEU A 64 1.52 2.86 7.22
CA LEU A 64 1.34 2.23 8.53
C LEU A 64 2.70 1.78 9.07
N ILE A 65 3.04 2.10 10.31
CA ILE A 65 4.08 1.40 11.07
C ILE A 65 3.42 0.14 11.64
N ALA A 66 3.90 -1.03 11.24
CA ALA A 66 3.30 -2.30 11.61
C ALA A 66 3.40 -2.55 13.13
N ASN A 67 2.52 -3.40 13.66
CA ASN A 67 2.68 -3.87 15.04
C ASN A 67 3.93 -4.74 15.16
N GLU A 68 4.63 -4.64 16.30
CA GLU A 68 5.91 -5.32 16.56
C GLU A 68 7.06 -4.87 15.64
N ALA A 69 6.96 -3.69 15.01
CA ALA A 69 8.01 -3.17 14.13
C ALA A 69 9.29 -2.77 14.91
N HIS A 70 9.16 -2.45 16.20
CA HIS A 70 10.27 -2.24 17.12
C HIS A 70 11.10 -3.49 17.41
N GLU A 71 10.68 -4.68 16.98
CA GLU A 71 11.43 -5.91 17.20
C GLU A 71 12.57 -6.04 16.16
N GLU A 72 13.76 -6.48 16.58
CA GLU A 72 14.93 -6.48 15.67
C GLU A 72 14.90 -7.66 14.70
N TRP A 73 14.79 -7.39 13.40
CA TRP A 73 15.00 -8.40 12.37
C TRP A 73 16.51 -8.66 12.11
N PRO A 74 16.98 -9.93 12.06
CA PRO A 74 16.23 -11.19 12.06
C PRO A 74 16.15 -11.89 13.43
N LYS A 75 16.59 -11.24 14.53
CA LYS A 75 16.69 -11.86 15.86
C LYS A 75 15.32 -12.20 16.43
N GLU A 76 14.36 -11.29 16.25
CA GLU A 76 13.02 -11.34 16.83
C GLU A 76 11.94 -11.54 15.77
N LYS A 77 12.33 -12.11 14.61
CA LYS A 77 11.44 -12.45 13.48
C LYS A 77 10.14 -13.18 13.85
N HIS A 78 10.12 -13.85 15.00
CA HIS A 78 8.97 -14.60 15.49
C HIS A 78 7.89 -13.76 16.16
N LYS A 79 8.17 -12.48 16.41
CA LYS A 79 7.22 -11.52 16.96
C LYS A 79 6.55 -10.68 15.88
N HIS A 80 7.21 -10.45 14.74
CA HIS A 80 6.61 -9.71 13.62
C HIS A 80 5.34 -10.37 13.08
N ILE A 81 4.42 -9.54 12.59
CA ILE A 81 3.20 -9.99 11.88
C ILE A 81 3.54 -10.79 10.62
N THR A 82 4.65 -10.46 9.95
CA THR A 82 5.01 -10.98 8.63
C THR A 82 6.49 -10.75 8.34
N ASP A 83 7.05 -11.54 7.44
CA ASP A 83 8.35 -11.32 6.80
C ASP A 83 8.28 -10.46 5.53
N HIS A 84 7.09 -9.99 5.14
CA HIS A 84 6.85 -9.08 4.02
C HIS A 84 6.20 -7.79 4.51
N ASN A 85 6.86 -6.65 4.37
CA ASN A 85 6.46 -5.38 5.00
C ASN A 85 6.42 -5.46 6.54
N PRO A 86 7.51 -5.94 7.20
CA PRO A 86 7.54 -6.14 8.64
C PRO A 86 7.47 -4.85 9.45
N ASP A 87 7.96 -3.73 8.89
CA ASP A 87 8.11 -2.46 9.61
C ASP A 87 7.12 -1.39 9.12
N TYR A 88 6.97 -1.26 7.80
CA TYR A 88 6.14 -0.26 7.14
C TYR A 88 5.23 -0.92 6.11
N VAL A 89 3.99 -0.46 5.96
CA VAL A 89 3.06 -0.99 4.95
C VAL A 89 2.74 0.08 3.89
N PRO A 90 3.30 -0.04 2.66
CA PRO A 90 4.33 -1.00 2.24
C PRO A 90 5.73 -0.56 2.71
N THR A 91 6.72 -1.44 2.57
CA THR A 91 8.14 -1.11 2.74
C THR A 91 8.57 -0.03 1.75
N HIS A 92 8.07 -0.11 0.51
CA HIS A 92 8.40 0.80 -0.57
C HIS A 92 7.14 1.42 -1.19
N VAL A 93 7.07 2.75 -1.29
CA VAL A 93 5.97 3.42 -1.97
C VAL A 93 6.48 4.33 -3.07
N VAL A 94 5.79 4.29 -4.22
CA VAL A 94 6.00 5.19 -5.35
C VAL A 94 4.75 6.05 -5.50
N ILE A 95 4.89 7.36 -5.34
CA ILE A 95 3.78 8.32 -5.33
C ILE A 95 3.94 9.38 -6.42
N PRO A 96 2.83 9.93 -6.96
CA PRO A 96 2.89 11.06 -7.86
C PRO A 96 3.32 12.35 -7.13
N LYS A 97 4.03 13.24 -7.83
CA LYS A 97 4.34 14.59 -7.37
C LYS A 97 3.09 15.31 -6.88
N GLY A 98 3.19 15.89 -5.69
CA GLY A 98 2.12 16.66 -5.06
C GLY A 98 1.21 15.84 -4.15
N ALA A 99 1.29 14.50 -4.19
CA ALA A 99 0.69 13.69 -3.13
C ALA A 99 1.45 13.90 -1.81
N ALA A 100 0.70 13.94 -0.71
CA ALA A 100 1.27 14.03 0.63
C ALA A 100 1.37 12.64 1.27
N VAL A 101 2.38 12.45 2.10
CA VAL A 101 2.59 11.25 2.92
C VAL A 101 2.44 11.59 4.40
N LEU A 102 2.01 10.61 5.18
CA LEU A 102 2.07 10.64 6.64
C LEU A 102 2.25 9.22 7.16
N PHE A 103 2.74 9.12 8.39
CA PHE A 103 2.92 7.86 9.09
C PHE A 103 1.83 7.68 10.14
N LEU A 104 1.32 6.47 10.30
CA LEU A 104 0.38 6.09 11.36
C LEU A 104 1.02 4.97 12.20
N ASN A 105 1.22 5.23 13.48
CA ASN A 105 1.87 4.27 14.37
C ASN A 105 0.87 3.21 14.87
N ALA A 106 1.01 1.96 14.43
CA ALA A 106 0.26 0.82 14.96
C ALA A 106 1.10 -0.12 15.83
N ASP A 107 2.31 0.28 16.21
CA ASP A 107 3.18 -0.49 17.11
C ASP A 107 2.75 -0.32 18.57
N ALA A 108 2.12 -1.38 19.08
CA ALA A 108 1.40 -1.37 20.34
C ALA A 108 2.33 -1.50 21.55
N PRO A 109 2.00 -0.83 22.67
CA PRO A 109 2.78 -0.92 23.88
C PRO A 109 2.28 -2.08 24.76
N TRP A 110 2.81 -3.29 24.56
CA TRP A 110 2.38 -4.46 25.33
C TRP A 110 2.88 -4.42 26.80
N ASP A 111 4.15 -4.09 27.00
CA ASP A 111 4.79 -3.93 28.31
C ASP A 111 5.44 -2.55 28.49
N THR A 112 6.01 -2.02 27.41
CA THR A 112 6.66 -0.71 27.38
C THR A 112 6.18 0.12 26.20
N PRO A 113 6.21 1.46 26.30
CA PRO A 113 5.88 2.31 25.15
C PRO A 113 6.86 2.12 24.00
N HIS A 114 6.34 1.92 22.78
CA HIS A 114 7.12 1.87 21.53
C HIS A 114 6.85 3.11 20.66
N PRO A 115 7.29 4.32 21.09
CA PRO A 115 7.12 5.51 20.26
C PRO A 115 8.12 5.50 19.10
N HIS A 116 7.66 5.94 17.94
CA HIS A 116 8.48 6.03 16.74
C HIS A 116 8.79 7.48 16.38
N THR A 117 10.00 7.73 15.91
CA THR A 117 10.37 8.99 15.24
C THR A 117 11.05 8.63 13.95
N ILE A 118 10.41 8.99 12.84
CA ILE A 118 10.83 8.55 11.52
C ILE A 118 11.53 9.71 10.82
N ASN A 119 12.75 9.46 10.36
CA ASN A 119 13.49 10.36 9.50
C ASN A 119 13.33 9.93 8.04
N VAL A 120 12.96 10.89 7.20
CA VAL A 120 12.99 10.76 5.74
C VAL A 120 14.22 11.49 5.23
N LYS A 121 15.13 10.73 4.62
CA LYS A 121 16.41 11.22 4.11
C LYS A 121 16.42 11.22 2.60
N ASP A 122 17.03 12.24 2.00
CA ASP A 122 17.26 12.29 0.56
C ASP A 122 18.45 11.41 0.13
N SER A 123 18.77 11.43 -1.17
CA SER A 123 19.89 10.67 -1.74
C SER A 123 21.26 11.08 -1.22
N SER A 124 21.39 12.28 -0.64
CA SER A 124 22.63 12.78 -0.03
C SER A 124 22.79 12.23 1.39
N GLY A 125 21.74 11.65 1.96
CA GLY A 125 21.66 11.20 3.35
C GLY A 125 21.16 12.26 4.31
N ASP A 126 20.77 13.44 3.81
CA ASP A 126 20.30 14.55 4.64
C ASP A 126 18.85 14.33 5.05
N VAL A 127 18.55 14.59 6.33
CA VAL A 127 17.17 14.51 6.85
C VAL A 127 16.38 15.72 6.36
N ILE A 128 15.41 15.48 5.48
CA ILE A 128 14.56 16.54 4.90
C ILE A 128 13.18 16.64 5.56
N TYR A 129 12.82 15.63 6.35
CA TYR A 129 11.59 15.56 7.12
C TYR A 129 11.76 14.59 8.28
N THR A 130 11.19 14.94 9.42
CA THR A 130 11.06 14.08 10.59
C THR A 130 9.61 14.13 11.07
N THR A 131 9.06 13.00 11.48
CA THR A 131 7.68 12.93 11.98
C THR A 131 7.50 13.59 13.34
N GLY A 132 8.61 13.81 14.07
CA GLY A 132 8.56 13.93 15.52
C GLY A 132 8.14 12.61 16.19
N LYS A 133 8.02 12.65 17.52
CA LYS A 133 7.63 11.48 18.31
C LYS A 133 6.15 11.15 18.09
N MET A 134 5.86 9.96 17.59
CA MET A 134 4.52 9.39 17.49
C MET A 134 4.37 8.30 18.54
N ASN A 135 3.46 8.47 19.50
CA ASN A 135 3.09 7.37 20.38
C ASN A 135 2.18 6.41 19.63
N TYR A 136 1.85 5.31 20.29
CA TYR A 136 0.93 4.34 19.77
C TYR A 136 -0.41 4.99 19.34
N SER A 137 -0.89 4.66 18.13
CA SER A 137 -2.04 5.25 17.42
C SER A 137 -1.90 6.71 16.98
N ASP A 138 -0.79 7.39 17.26
CA ASP A 138 -0.56 8.75 16.75
C ASP A 138 -0.23 8.70 15.25
N ALA A 139 -0.59 9.77 14.55
CA ALA A 139 -0.19 10.00 13.16
C ALA A 139 0.76 11.20 13.08
N SER A 140 1.69 11.16 12.13
CA SER A 140 2.58 12.30 11.87
C SER A 140 1.83 13.47 11.25
N GLU A 141 2.46 14.64 11.22
CA GLU A 141 2.05 15.72 10.32
C GLU A 141 2.21 15.27 8.85
N LEU A 142 1.37 15.83 7.96
CA LEU A 142 1.47 15.55 6.53
C LEU A 142 2.73 16.19 5.92
N LYS A 143 3.34 15.51 4.95
CA LYS A 143 4.48 16.03 4.19
C LYS A 143 4.28 15.84 2.70
N ILE A 144 4.46 16.91 1.93
CA ILE A 144 4.64 16.84 0.47
C ILE A 144 6.14 16.85 0.20
N LEU A 145 6.62 15.81 -0.46
CA LEU A 145 8.02 15.64 -0.83
C LEU A 145 8.25 16.13 -2.27
N PRO A 146 9.40 16.78 -2.56
CA PRO A 146 9.82 17.03 -3.94
C PRO A 146 10.00 15.73 -4.74
N VAL A 147 10.07 15.84 -6.07
CA VAL A 147 10.45 14.70 -6.94
C VAL A 147 11.82 14.18 -6.52
N GLY A 148 11.96 12.87 -6.38
CA GLY A 148 13.19 12.24 -5.91
C GLY A 148 12.95 10.92 -5.20
N ASN A 149 14.03 10.32 -4.72
CA ASN A 149 14.02 9.08 -3.95
C ASN A 149 14.47 9.36 -2.52
N TYR A 150 13.79 8.74 -1.56
CA TYR A 150 13.99 8.97 -0.15
C TYR A 150 14.06 7.64 0.61
N SER A 151 14.95 7.55 1.59
CA SER A 151 14.95 6.46 2.56
C SER A 151 14.18 6.85 3.81
N ILE A 152 13.42 5.90 4.36
CA ILE A 152 12.73 6.00 5.64
C ILE A 152 13.56 5.21 6.66
N VAL A 153 13.88 5.83 7.80
CA VAL A 153 14.60 5.17 8.91
C VAL A 153 14.08 5.68 10.25
N ASP A 154 13.77 4.79 11.19
CA ASP A 154 13.47 5.16 12.57
C ASP A 154 14.75 5.61 13.33
N THR A 155 14.64 6.59 14.22
CA THR A 155 15.80 7.14 14.95
C THR A 155 16.31 6.29 16.10
N ILE A 156 15.46 5.42 16.66
CA ILE A 156 15.79 4.52 17.77
C ILE A 156 16.01 3.11 17.21
N TYR A 157 15.09 2.64 16.38
CA TYR A 157 15.09 1.31 15.79
C TYR A 157 15.67 1.36 14.36
N ASP A 158 16.99 1.58 14.26
CA ASP A 158 17.66 1.87 12.98
C ASP A 158 17.64 0.75 11.94
N TRP A 159 17.15 -0.44 12.32
CA TRP A 159 16.82 -1.55 11.43
C TRP A 159 15.54 -1.34 10.64
N MET A 160 14.58 -0.56 11.15
CA MET A 160 13.33 -0.25 10.46
C MET A 160 13.63 0.61 9.23
N LYS A 161 13.45 0.04 8.05
CA LYS A 161 13.85 0.68 6.78
C LYS A 161 12.76 0.58 5.72
N GLY A 162 12.59 1.67 4.98
CA GLY A 162 11.69 1.73 3.84
C GLY A 162 12.12 2.79 2.84
N SER A 163 11.31 3.03 1.82
CA SER A 163 11.58 4.10 0.84
C SER A 163 10.33 4.74 0.28
N ILE A 164 10.46 6.02 -0.09
CA ILE A 164 9.47 6.78 -0.85
C ILE A 164 10.14 7.22 -2.14
N SER A 165 9.51 6.95 -3.29
CA SER A 165 9.90 7.52 -4.58
C SER A 165 8.79 8.44 -5.05
N VAL A 166 9.13 9.69 -5.37
CA VAL A 166 8.19 10.68 -5.90
C VAL A 166 8.47 10.85 -7.39
N THR A 167 7.50 10.48 -8.23
CA THR A 167 7.63 10.56 -9.69
C THR A 167 7.34 11.98 -10.20
N ASP A 168 7.70 12.28 -11.44
CA ASP A 168 7.36 13.55 -12.10
C ASP A 168 5.86 13.66 -12.46
N GLU A 169 5.12 12.56 -12.37
CA GLU A 169 3.68 12.54 -12.62
C GLU A 169 2.93 13.34 -11.57
N ARG A 170 2.10 14.30 -11.98
CA ARG A 170 1.37 15.15 -11.04
C ARG A 170 0.10 14.46 -10.53
N SER A 171 -0.07 14.45 -9.22
CA SER A 171 -1.34 14.07 -8.59
C SER A 171 -2.46 15.03 -9.01
N SER A 172 -3.60 14.47 -9.38
CA SER A 172 -4.80 15.20 -9.81
C SER A 172 -6.02 14.94 -8.93
N GLY A 173 -5.92 14.02 -7.97
CA GLY A 173 -7.03 13.65 -7.09
C GLY A 173 -6.80 13.98 -5.62
N ASN A 174 -7.77 13.60 -4.81
CA ASN A 174 -7.81 13.81 -3.37
C ASN A 174 -8.02 12.49 -2.59
N GLU A 175 -7.82 11.36 -3.26
CA GLU A 175 -8.02 10.05 -2.65
C GLU A 175 -6.96 9.80 -1.57
N VAL A 176 -7.42 9.31 -0.42
CA VAL A 176 -6.60 8.87 0.71
C VAL A 176 -6.46 7.34 0.62
N VAL A 177 -5.24 6.85 0.53
CA VAL A 177 -4.93 5.42 0.36
C VAL A 177 -3.95 4.96 1.44
N GLY A 178 -4.05 3.69 1.86
CA GLY A 178 -3.10 3.07 2.77
C GLY A 178 -3.26 1.56 2.88
N GLY A 179 -2.30 0.93 3.56
CA GLY A 179 -2.37 -0.47 3.97
C GLY A 179 -2.76 -0.60 5.44
N PHE A 180 -3.45 -1.68 5.79
CA PHE A 180 -3.85 -1.99 7.17
C PHE A 180 -3.74 -3.49 7.44
N TYR A 181 -3.07 -3.87 8.53
CA TYR A 181 -3.04 -5.27 8.98
C TYR A 181 -4.14 -5.58 9.98
N SER A 182 -4.74 -6.75 9.84
CA SER A 182 -5.74 -7.29 10.76
C SER A 182 -5.51 -8.78 10.96
N PRO A 183 -5.81 -9.35 12.14
CA PRO A 183 -6.05 -10.79 12.26
C PRO A 183 -7.12 -11.23 11.26
N THR A 184 -6.93 -12.36 10.57
CA THR A 184 -7.94 -12.88 9.62
C THR A 184 -9.20 -13.36 10.32
N HIS A 185 -9.06 -13.85 11.55
CA HIS A 185 -10.15 -14.34 12.38
C HIS A 185 -10.09 -13.68 13.76
N GLN A 186 -11.21 -13.71 14.49
CA GLN A 186 -11.22 -13.30 15.88
C GLN A 186 -10.22 -14.15 16.67
N VAL A 187 -9.28 -13.50 17.35
CA VAL A 187 -8.34 -14.17 18.25
C VAL A 187 -9.08 -14.75 19.47
N SER A 188 -8.56 -15.83 20.03
CA SER A 188 -9.26 -16.59 21.08
C SER A 188 -9.40 -15.77 22.37
N ASN A 189 -8.34 -15.04 22.74
CA ASN A 189 -8.38 -14.00 23.74
C ASN A 189 -8.44 -12.62 23.08
N ASN A 190 -9.60 -11.98 23.14
CA ASN A 190 -9.83 -10.63 22.62
C ASN A 190 -9.62 -9.53 23.68
N LEU A 191 -9.13 -9.89 24.86
CA LEU A 191 -8.70 -8.94 25.88
C LEU A 191 -7.20 -8.70 25.75
N ASP A 192 -6.80 -7.44 25.83
CA ASP A 192 -5.39 -7.06 25.99
C ASP A 192 -5.00 -6.98 27.48
N ASN A 193 -3.72 -6.73 27.76
CA ASN A 193 -3.14 -6.55 29.09
C ASN A 193 -3.78 -5.40 29.88
N ASP A 194 -4.39 -4.43 29.20
CA ASP A 194 -5.17 -3.35 29.81
C ASP A 194 -6.56 -3.82 30.31
N GLY A 195 -6.93 -5.07 30.03
CA GLY A 195 -8.22 -5.66 30.36
C GLY A 195 -9.38 -5.20 29.47
N ILE A 196 -9.09 -4.44 28.40
CA ILE A 196 -10.06 -3.94 27.44
C ILE A 196 -10.24 -4.96 26.33
N MET A 197 -11.48 -5.08 25.85
CA MET A 197 -11.83 -5.92 24.73
C MET A 197 -11.57 -5.21 23.41
N HIS A 198 -10.75 -5.81 22.56
CA HIS A 198 -10.44 -5.34 21.22
C HIS A 198 -11.21 -6.20 20.21
N PRO A 199 -12.08 -5.61 19.38
CA PRO A 199 -12.92 -6.38 18.45
C PRO A 199 -12.24 -6.65 17.09
N GLY A 200 -11.04 -6.13 16.87
CA GLY A 200 -10.35 -6.12 15.59
C GLY A 200 -10.07 -7.52 15.04
N CYS A 201 -10.71 -7.82 13.92
CA CYS A 201 -10.44 -8.94 13.04
C CYS A 201 -11.02 -8.59 11.66
N LEU A 202 -10.74 -9.42 10.65
CA LEU A 202 -11.18 -9.12 9.28
C LEU A 202 -12.70 -8.88 9.20
N GLY A 203 -13.52 -9.76 9.81
CA GLY A 203 -14.97 -9.61 9.79
C GLY A 203 -15.47 -8.32 10.47
N TYR A 204 -14.76 -7.84 11.51
CA TYR A 204 -15.03 -6.55 12.13
C TYR A 204 -14.75 -5.40 11.16
N TYR A 205 -13.58 -5.41 10.51
CA TYR A 205 -13.16 -4.34 9.59
C TYR A 205 -13.95 -4.32 8.29
N GLU A 206 -14.40 -5.48 7.79
CA GLU A 206 -15.35 -5.55 6.67
C GLU A 206 -16.65 -4.79 6.95
N SER A 207 -17.08 -4.71 8.21
CA SER A 207 -18.22 -3.89 8.61
C SER A 207 -17.84 -2.43 8.88
N LYS A 208 -16.69 -2.19 9.51
CA LYS A 208 -16.33 -0.87 10.05
C LYS A 208 -15.74 0.07 9.03
N PHE A 209 -14.94 -0.40 8.08
CA PHE A 209 -14.40 0.45 7.02
C PHE A 209 -15.53 1.13 6.23
N PRO A 210 -16.51 0.39 5.63
CA PRO A 210 -17.61 1.01 4.88
C PRO A 210 -18.48 1.94 5.73
N LYS A 211 -18.84 1.52 6.96
CA LYS A 211 -19.63 2.37 7.88
C LYS A 211 -18.92 3.66 8.27
N SER A 212 -17.60 3.69 8.19
CA SER A 212 -16.78 4.87 8.51
C SER A 212 -16.44 5.71 7.28
N GLY A 213 -16.87 5.27 6.09
CA GLY A 213 -16.66 5.97 4.81
C GLY A 213 -15.38 5.58 4.07
N PHE A 214 -14.82 4.40 4.36
CA PHE A 214 -13.73 3.82 3.61
C PHE A 214 -14.21 2.69 2.71
N ASN A 215 -13.56 2.54 1.56
CA ASN A 215 -13.67 1.37 0.71
C ASN A 215 -12.54 0.41 1.04
N ILE A 216 -12.87 -0.87 1.17
CA ILE A 216 -11.87 -1.95 1.10
C ILE A 216 -11.64 -2.19 -0.40
N LEU A 217 -10.48 -1.76 -0.90
CA LEU A 217 -10.14 -1.86 -2.32
C LEU A 217 -9.67 -3.27 -2.67
N SER A 218 -8.90 -3.89 -1.77
CA SER A 218 -8.46 -5.28 -1.90
C SER A 218 -8.05 -5.86 -0.56
N LYS A 219 -7.97 -7.19 -0.49
CA LYS A 219 -7.57 -7.95 0.70
C LYS A 219 -6.67 -9.11 0.30
N TYR A 220 -5.72 -9.45 1.16
CA TYR A 220 -4.91 -10.66 1.02
C TYR A 220 -4.71 -11.32 2.37
N ASN A 221 -5.20 -12.55 2.49
CA ASN A 221 -4.96 -13.39 3.66
C ASN A 221 -3.63 -14.11 3.47
N PHE A 222 -2.77 -14.05 4.47
CA PHE A 222 -1.48 -14.72 4.50
C PHE A 222 -1.28 -15.42 5.84
N THR A 223 -0.39 -16.39 5.84
CA THR A 223 0.01 -17.10 7.06
C THR A 223 1.48 -16.84 7.33
N TYR A 224 1.81 -16.27 8.48
CA TYR A 224 3.17 -16.14 8.96
C TYR A 224 3.29 -16.70 10.37
N ASN A 225 3.86 -17.90 10.47
CA ASN A 225 4.15 -18.56 11.73
C ASN A 225 5.59 -19.09 11.73
N THR A 226 6.48 -18.44 12.47
CA THR A 226 7.86 -18.94 12.62
C THR A 226 8.10 -19.71 13.92
N CYS A 227 7.07 -19.90 14.75
CA CYS A 227 7.17 -20.53 16.06
C CYS A 227 5.92 -21.35 16.43
N SER A 228 6.01 -22.69 16.39
CA SER A 228 4.94 -23.56 16.89
C SER A 228 4.83 -23.54 18.43
N TYR A 229 5.91 -23.16 19.13
CA TYR A 229 5.97 -22.98 20.58
C TYR A 229 7.14 -22.07 20.96
N CYS A 230 6.85 -20.89 21.49
CA CYS A 230 7.87 -19.94 21.95
C CYS A 230 8.08 -20.11 23.47
N LYS A 231 9.33 -20.42 23.85
CA LYS A 231 9.72 -20.64 25.25
C LYS A 231 9.52 -19.33 26.03
N GLY A 232 8.57 -19.32 26.96
CA GLY A 232 8.26 -18.13 27.78
C GLY A 232 6.77 -17.85 27.99
N LYS A 233 5.85 -18.66 27.45
CA LYS A 233 4.40 -18.36 27.38
C LYS A 233 4.04 -17.15 26.52
N TYR A 234 4.99 -16.62 25.74
CA TYR A 234 4.72 -15.65 24.70
C TYR A 234 4.02 -16.36 23.53
N TRP A 235 2.69 -16.29 23.64
CA TRP A 235 1.55 -16.57 22.77
C TRP A 235 1.56 -17.76 21.78
N PRO A 236 0.92 -18.88 22.18
CA PRO A 236 0.36 -19.92 21.31
C PRO A 236 -1.18 -19.83 21.18
N ASP A 237 -1.77 -18.64 21.28
CA ASP A 237 -3.12 -18.36 20.75
C ASP A 237 -2.90 -17.82 19.35
N ASN A 238 -3.54 -18.38 18.30
CA ASN A 238 -3.84 -17.91 16.91
C ASN A 238 -3.34 -16.55 16.36
N LYS A 239 -2.32 -15.96 16.96
CA LYS A 239 -1.78 -14.60 16.86
C LYS A 239 -0.46 -14.57 16.07
N THR A 240 0.01 -15.74 15.63
CA THR A 240 1.21 -15.92 14.80
C THR A 240 0.87 -16.76 13.57
N GLY A 241 -0.29 -16.54 12.97
CA GLY A 241 -0.71 -17.36 11.85
C GLY A 241 -1.31 -16.49 10.80
N ASN A 242 -2.62 -16.32 10.87
CA ASN A 242 -3.39 -15.80 9.77
C ASN A 242 -3.68 -14.32 9.96
N HIS A 243 -3.10 -13.52 9.10
CA HIS A 243 -3.34 -12.09 9.02
C HIS A 243 -3.87 -11.74 7.63
N THR A 244 -4.48 -10.56 7.56
CA THR A 244 -5.00 -10.00 6.34
C THR A 244 -4.39 -8.63 6.13
N LEU A 245 -3.75 -8.43 4.98
CA LEU A 245 -3.44 -7.11 4.47
C LEU A 245 -4.69 -6.56 3.79
N ILE A 246 -5.17 -5.41 4.25
CA ILE A 246 -6.27 -4.65 3.67
C ILE A 246 -5.67 -3.43 2.98
N ILE A 247 -5.97 -3.24 1.69
CA ILE A 247 -5.74 -1.95 1.02
C ILE A 247 -7.04 -1.18 1.04
N PHE A 248 -7.01 0.04 1.57
CA PHE A 248 -8.18 0.88 1.68
C PHE A 248 -8.04 2.17 0.88
N GLY A 249 -9.19 2.76 0.54
CA GLY A 249 -9.30 4.06 -0.11
C GLY A 249 -10.47 4.87 0.46
N THR A 250 -10.35 6.19 0.50
CA THR A 250 -11.48 7.08 0.80
C THR A 250 -11.31 8.45 0.14
N ASN A 251 -12.44 9.10 -0.16
CA ASN A 251 -12.49 10.49 -0.62
C ASN A 251 -12.90 11.47 0.50
N GLN A 252 -12.96 10.99 1.75
CA GLN A 252 -13.22 11.86 2.90
C GLN A 252 -12.04 12.81 3.16
N PRO A 253 -12.28 13.95 3.83
CA PRO A 253 -11.19 14.82 4.28
C PRO A 253 -10.17 14.04 5.09
N LEU A 254 -8.88 14.26 4.83
CA LEU A 254 -7.79 13.54 5.49
C LEU A 254 -7.91 13.57 7.03
N SER A 255 -8.26 14.72 7.60
CA SER A 255 -8.45 14.89 9.04
C SER A 255 -9.50 13.94 9.63
N GLU A 256 -10.57 13.65 8.90
CA GLU A 256 -11.58 12.67 9.34
C GLU A 256 -11.09 11.23 9.18
N ALA A 257 -10.39 10.96 8.07
CA ALA A 257 -9.84 9.63 7.81
C ALA A 257 -8.85 9.21 8.90
N ILE A 258 -7.93 10.10 9.29
CA ILE A 258 -6.95 9.83 10.35
C ILE A 258 -7.65 9.49 11.67
N VAL A 259 -8.58 10.32 12.15
CA VAL A 259 -9.26 10.05 13.43
C VAL A 259 -9.92 8.66 13.48
N LYS A 260 -10.49 8.22 12.35
CA LYS A 260 -11.11 6.89 12.24
C LYS A 260 -10.06 5.77 12.19
N LEU A 261 -8.97 5.97 11.46
CA LEU A 261 -7.88 4.99 11.38
C LEU A 261 -7.15 4.84 12.72
N GLN A 262 -6.91 5.93 13.45
CA GLN A 262 -6.35 5.86 14.81
C GLN A 262 -7.23 5.04 15.75
N LYS A 263 -8.56 5.15 15.59
CA LYS A 263 -9.50 4.28 16.30
C LYS A 263 -9.40 2.83 15.83
N PHE A 264 -9.29 2.57 14.52
CA PHE A 264 -9.14 1.21 14.02
C PHE A 264 -7.86 0.53 14.48
N VAL A 265 -6.77 1.28 14.58
CA VAL A 265 -5.51 0.86 15.21
C VAL A 265 -5.80 0.43 16.66
N LYS A 266 -6.52 1.26 17.44
CA LYS A 266 -6.94 0.93 18.82
C LYS A 266 -7.91 -0.25 18.94
N ASP A 267 -8.78 -0.43 17.97
CA ASP A 267 -9.73 -1.54 17.96
C ASP A 267 -9.04 -2.86 17.59
N ASN A 268 -7.84 -2.82 17.01
CA ASN A 268 -7.07 -4.02 16.70
C ASN A 268 -6.66 -4.69 17.99
N VAL A 269 -6.82 -6.00 18.08
CA VAL A 269 -6.33 -6.72 19.26
C VAL A 269 -4.82 -6.69 19.21
N TYR A 270 -4.23 -6.04 20.21
CA TYR A 270 -2.81 -6.14 20.49
C TYR A 270 -2.49 -7.56 20.92
N ILE A 271 -1.39 -8.06 20.39
CA ILE A 271 -1.08 -9.49 20.37
C ILE A 271 -0.20 -9.86 21.54
#